data_AF-A0A524HYY3-F1
#
_entry.id   AF-A0A524HYY3-F1
#
_cell.length_a   1.000
_cell.length_b   1.000
_cell.length_c   1.000
_cell.angle_alpha   90.00
_cell.angle_beta   90.00
_cell.angle_gamma   90.00
#
_symmetry.space_group_name_H-M   'P 1'
#
loop_
_entity.id
_entity.type
_entity.pdbx_description
1 polymer ?
#
loop_
_entity_poly.entity_id
_entity_poly.type
_entity_poly.pdbx_seq_one_letter_code
_entity_poly.pdbx_strand_id
1 'polypeptide(L)'
;MEMNGKERMLAAIDFQPVDIVPFAPPFQGYWALSAMGVKVSDSFKDPKLAAAAQVEMARKCRFDAIEAFWDWLSPVEAIGCEVRVPDVGEIATWKHIIAGPNTLEGLDPPDPDKDRRFVSSLQAKQLVCREMRNEALCFGSLCSSFTLAGEIRGVEALILDTIIEPGFAMDMMDFCADVIKDYCGHMLADGIDNIML
;
A
#
# COMPACT_ATOMS: atom_id res chain seq x y z
N MET A 1 26.07 13.53 -15.78
CA MET A 1 25.17 13.09 -16.86
C MET A 1 23.77 13.31 -16.32
N GLU A 2 22.89 14.00 -17.06
CA GLU A 2 21.52 14.26 -16.61
C GLU A 2 20.74 12.92 -16.59
N MET A 3 20.09 12.62 -15.48
CA MET A 3 19.31 11.39 -15.28
C MET A 3 17.81 11.71 -15.27
N ASN A 4 16.97 10.84 -15.81
CA ASN A 4 15.53 10.92 -15.51
C ASN A 4 15.25 10.40 -14.08
N GLY A 5 14.01 10.56 -13.61
CA GLY A 5 13.65 10.19 -12.25
C GLY A 5 13.82 8.71 -11.95
N LYS A 6 13.43 7.85 -12.90
CA LYS A 6 13.61 6.39 -12.78
C LYS A 6 15.08 5.99 -12.66
N GLU A 7 15.93 6.51 -13.55
CA GLU A 7 17.37 6.24 -13.55
C GLU A 7 18.01 6.68 -12.23
N ARG A 8 17.63 7.87 -11.74
CA ARG A 8 18.11 8.42 -10.48
C ARG A 8 17.70 7.56 -9.29
N MET A 9 16.45 7.10 -9.24
CA MET A 9 15.97 6.22 -8.17
C MET A 9 16.69 4.89 -8.15
N LEU A 10 16.83 4.23 -9.31
CA LEU A 10 17.53 2.94 -9.38
C LEU A 10 19.00 3.07 -8.97
N ALA A 11 19.69 4.10 -9.46
CA ALA A 11 21.07 4.37 -9.05
C ALA A 11 21.20 4.64 -7.55
N ALA A 12 20.27 5.40 -6.94
CA ALA A 12 20.28 5.65 -5.51
C ALA A 12 20.06 4.38 -4.67
N ILE A 13 19.12 3.52 -5.08
CA ILE A 13 18.86 2.22 -4.43
C ILE A 13 20.09 1.32 -4.50
N ASP A 14 20.80 1.34 -5.63
CA ASP A 14 22.03 0.57 -5.87
C ASP A 14 23.30 1.22 -5.31
N PHE A 15 23.16 2.28 -4.50
CA PHE A 15 24.26 3.05 -3.91
C PHE A 15 25.27 3.59 -4.95
N GLN A 16 24.81 3.86 -6.16
CA GLN A 16 25.60 4.46 -7.23
C GLN A 16 25.54 6.00 -7.18
N PRO A 17 26.52 6.71 -7.77
CA PRO A 17 26.46 8.16 -7.89
C PRO A 17 25.22 8.64 -8.65
N VAL A 18 24.55 9.67 -8.11
CA VAL A 18 23.39 10.34 -8.72
C VAL A 18 23.70 11.80 -9.04
N ASP A 19 22.96 12.39 -9.99
CA ASP A 19 23.07 13.80 -10.36
C ASP A 19 22.49 14.76 -9.31
N ILE A 20 21.41 14.35 -8.63
CA ILE A 20 20.80 15.01 -7.47
C ILE A 20 20.16 13.93 -6.57
N VAL A 21 19.91 14.27 -5.30
CA VAL A 21 19.14 13.42 -4.38
C VAL A 21 17.74 13.18 -4.95
N PRO A 22 17.31 11.93 -5.16
CA PRO A 22 15.98 11.65 -5.70
C PRO A 22 14.86 12.03 -4.73
N PHE A 23 13.70 12.36 -5.28
CA PHE A 23 12.51 12.75 -4.53
C PHE A 23 11.32 11.82 -4.80
N ALA A 24 10.90 11.11 -3.76
CA ALA A 24 9.78 10.18 -3.76
C ALA A 24 8.99 10.33 -2.45
N PRO A 25 7.90 11.12 -2.42
CA PRO A 25 7.11 11.27 -1.20
C PRO A 25 6.25 10.03 -0.92
N PRO A 26 6.10 9.63 0.35
CA PRO A 26 5.21 8.54 0.73
C PRO A 26 3.73 8.96 0.64
N PHE A 27 2.84 7.97 0.61
CA PHE A 27 1.38 8.13 0.71
C PHE A 27 0.79 9.08 -0.34
N GLN A 28 1.38 9.12 -1.53
CA GLN A 28 1.04 10.13 -2.52
C GLN A 28 -0.33 9.97 -3.14
N GLY A 29 -0.90 8.76 -3.16
CA GLY A 29 -2.27 8.55 -3.62
C GLY A 29 -3.27 9.42 -2.87
N TYR A 30 -3.28 9.35 -1.54
CA TYR A 30 -4.29 10.02 -0.71
C TYR A 30 -4.20 11.55 -0.77
N TRP A 31 -3.00 12.11 -0.68
CA TRP A 31 -2.87 13.57 -0.74
C TRP A 31 -3.00 14.11 -2.18
N ALA A 32 -2.69 13.31 -3.22
CA ALA A 32 -2.98 13.69 -4.60
C ALA A 32 -4.48 13.77 -4.89
N LEU A 33 -5.28 12.82 -4.35
CA LEU A 33 -6.74 12.90 -4.40
C LEU A 33 -7.25 14.20 -3.78
N SER A 34 -6.75 14.54 -2.57
CA SER A 34 -7.08 15.79 -1.89
C SER A 34 -6.73 17.01 -2.72
N ALA A 35 -5.52 17.06 -3.29
CA ALA A 35 -5.06 18.17 -4.13
C ALA A 35 -5.92 18.37 -5.40
N MET A 36 -6.55 17.30 -5.88
CA MET A 36 -7.42 17.30 -7.06
C MET A 36 -8.92 17.39 -6.71
N GLY A 37 -9.27 17.50 -5.42
CA GLY A 37 -10.66 17.55 -4.98
C GLY A 37 -11.44 16.26 -5.21
N VAL A 38 -10.77 15.12 -5.30
CA VAL A 38 -11.37 13.80 -5.48
C VAL A 38 -11.59 13.17 -4.10
N LYS A 39 -12.81 12.70 -3.84
CA LYS A 39 -13.10 11.95 -2.61
C LYS A 39 -12.46 10.57 -2.67
N VAL A 40 -11.97 10.08 -1.54
CA VAL A 40 -11.37 8.73 -1.44
C VAL A 40 -12.35 7.65 -1.90
N SER A 41 -13.62 7.73 -1.51
CA SER A 41 -14.62 6.73 -1.92
C SER A 41 -14.94 6.73 -3.42
N ASP A 42 -14.72 7.84 -4.12
CA ASP A 42 -14.95 7.92 -5.57
C ASP A 42 -13.76 7.36 -6.35
N SER A 43 -12.55 7.46 -5.80
CA SER A 43 -11.34 6.89 -6.41
C SER A 43 -11.38 5.35 -6.46
N PHE A 44 -12.07 4.69 -5.52
CA PHE A 44 -12.30 3.24 -5.56
C PHE A 44 -13.39 2.81 -6.54
N LYS A 45 -14.35 3.69 -6.83
CA LYS A 45 -15.44 3.42 -7.78
C LYS A 45 -15.00 3.67 -9.22
N ASP A 46 -14.16 4.69 -9.42
CA ASP A 46 -13.55 5.02 -10.69
C ASP A 46 -12.02 5.18 -10.53
N PRO A 47 -11.25 4.09 -10.73
CA PRO A 47 -9.79 4.11 -10.64
C PRO A 47 -9.11 5.14 -11.55
N LYS A 48 -9.80 5.62 -12.60
CA LYS A 48 -9.25 6.66 -13.49
C LYS A 48 -9.09 7.99 -12.77
N LEU A 49 -9.97 8.30 -11.81
CA LEU A 49 -9.83 9.50 -10.97
C LEU A 49 -8.57 9.41 -10.11
N ALA A 50 -8.32 8.23 -9.52
CA ALA A 50 -7.11 7.98 -8.74
C ALA A 50 -5.84 8.12 -9.60
N ALA A 51 -5.84 7.52 -10.80
CA ALA A 51 -4.69 7.56 -11.69
C ALA A 51 -4.41 8.99 -12.20
N ALA A 52 -5.46 9.71 -12.62
CA ALA A 52 -5.32 11.08 -13.10
C ALA A 52 -4.75 12.00 -12.01
N ALA A 53 -5.22 11.86 -10.76
CA ALA A 53 -4.71 12.66 -9.66
C ALA A 53 -3.22 12.39 -9.36
N GLN A 54 -2.82 11.12 -9.32
CA GLN A 54 -1.44 10.71 -9.10
C GLN A 54 -0.51 11.21 -10.22
N VAL A 55 -0.90 11.04 -11.49
CA VAL A 55 -0.08 11.46 -12.65
C VAL A 55 0.09 12.98 -12.68
N GLU A 56 -1.01 13.73 -12.48
CA GLU A 56 -0.98 15.20 -12.45
C GLU A 56 -0.03 15.71 -11.36
N MET A 57 -0.16 15.15 -10.15
CA MET A 57 0.67 15.58 -9.03
C MET A 57 2.13 15.19 -9.19
N ALA A 58 2.42 13.98 -9.69
CA ALA A 58 3.77 13.54 -9.96
C ALA A 58 4.49 14.43 -10.98
N ARG A 59 3.81 14.83 -12.06
CA ARG A 59 4.38 15.74 -13.06
C ARG A 59 4.59 17.15 -12.49
N LYS A 60 3.61 17.67 -11.75
CA LYS A 60 3.67 19.02 -11.15
C LYS A 60 4.80 19.14 -10.14
N CYS A 61 5.00 18.12 -9.31
CA CYS A 61 6.02 18.09 -8.28
C CYS A 61 7.35 17.47 -8.74
N ARG A 62 7.40 16.92 -9.96
CA ARG A 62 8.58 16.28 -10.58
C ARG A 62 9.12 15.14 -9.73
N PHE A 63 8.26 14.20 -9.36
CA PHE A 63 8.67 13.04 -8.58
C PHE A 63 9.54 12.08 -9.40
N ASP A 64 10.55 11.53 -8.74
CA ASP A 64 11.44 10.54 -9.31
C ASP A 64 10.91 9.11 -9.17
N ALA A 65 10.03 8.90 -8.19
CA ALA A 65 9.24 7.69 -8.04
C ALA A 65 7.78 8.00 -7.72
N ILE A 66 6.90 7.10 -8.14
CA ILE A 66 5.46 7.19 -8.02
C ILE A 66 4.96 5.88 -7.40
N GLU A 67 4.34 6.01 -6.23
CA GLU A 67 3.53 4.97 -5.60
C GLU A 67 2.30 4.80 -6.49
N ALA A 68 2.35 3.86 -7.44
CA ALA A 68 1.34 3.64 -8.46
C ALA A 68 0.21 2.74 -7.96
N PHE A 69 0.53 1.77 -7.09
CA PHE A 69 -0.43 1.11 -6.22
C PHE A 69 -0.36 1.79 -4.84
N TRP A 70 -1.48 2.34 -4.38
CA TRP A 70 -1.48 3.36 -3.32
C TRP A 70 -2.29 3.00 -2.06
N ASP A 71 -3.17 1.99 -2.12
CA ASP A 71 -3.91 1.55 -0.92
C ASP A 71 -3.15 0.48 -0.14
N TRP A 72 -2.15 0.94 0.60
CA TRP A 72 -1.21 0.11 1.35
C TRP A 72 -1.86 -0.67 2.52
N LEU A 73 -3.06 -0.29 2.97
CA LEU A 73 -3.85 -0.96 4.02
C LEU A 73 -5.09 -1.68 3.47
N SER A 74 -5.13 -1.98 2.16
CA SER A 74 -6.22 -2.74 1.54
C SER A 74 -6.57 -4.07 2.27
N PRO A 75 -5.60 -4.90 2.71
CA PRO A 75 -5.91 -6.20 3.33
C PRO A 75 -6.73 -6.12 4.61
N VAL A 76 -6.67 -5.02 5.35
CA VAL A 76 -7.29 -4.91 6.69
C VAL A 76 -8.81 -5.12 6.66
N GLU A 77 -9.49 -4.45 5.72
CA GLU A 77 -10.93 -4.62 5.52
C GLU A 77 -11.26 -6.01 4.95
N ALA A 78 -10.42 -6.51 4.04
CA ALA A 78 -10.61 -7.82 3.41
C ALA A 78 -10.50 -8.98 4.42
N ILE A 79 -9.63 -8.85 5.44
CA ILE A 79 -9.53 -9.79 6.57
C ILE A 79 -10.79 -9.75 7.46
N GLY A 80 -11.54 -8.64 7.44
CA GLY A 80 -12.82 -8.50 8.14
C GLY A 80 -12.86 -7.38 9.18
N CYS A 81 -11.82 -6.55 9.29
CA CYS A 81 -11.88 -5.37 10.15
C CYS A 81 -12.86 -4.34 9.61
N GLU A 82 -13.48 -3.56 10.51
CA GLU A 82 -14.27 -2.40 10.11
C GLU A 82 -13.32 -1.23 9.87
N VAL A 83 -13.40 -0.59 8.69
CA VAL A 83 -12.60 0.59 8.35
C VAL A 83 -13.48 1.82 8.15
N ARG A 84 -12.90 3.01 8.31
CA ARG A 84 -13.54 4.28 8.00
C ARG A 84 -12.86 4.93 6.81
N VAL A 85 -13.63 5.10 5.73
CA VAL A 85 -13.20 5.82 4.54
C VAL A 85 -13.59 7.29 4.68
N PRO A 86 -12.64 8.21 4.93
CA PRO A 86 -12.95 9.63 4.97
C PRO A 86 -13.20 10.19 3.57
N ASP A 87 -13.77 11.39 3.49
CA ASP A 87 -13.82 12.13 2.21
C ASP A 87 -12.40 12.49 1.74
N VAL A 88 -11.48 12.78 2.67
CA VAL A 88 -10.11 13.21 2.42
C VAL A 88 -9.17 12.54 3.42
N GLY A 89 -8.03 12.04 2.94
CA GLY A 89 -6.99 11.42 3.77
C GLY A 89 -7.07 9.89 3.81
N GLU A 90 -6.27 9.30 4.69
CA GLU A 90 -6.09 7.86 4.76
C GLU A 90 -7.28 7.13 5.41
N ILE A 91 -7.44 5.86 5.05
CA ILE A 91 -8.41 4.97 5.66
C ILE A 91 -7.87 4.50 7.00
N ALA A 92 -8.69 4.65 8.04
CA ALA A 92 -8.33 4.21 9.39
C ALA A 92 -9.13 2.96 9.78
N THR A 93 -8.46 2.02 10.43
CA THR A 93 -9.14 0.88 11.07
C THR A 93 -9.96 1.38 12.25
N TRP A 94 -11.23 0.97 12.27
CA TRP A 94 -12.20 1.35 13.29
C TRP A 94 -12.48 0.23 14.29
N LYS A 95 -12.50 -1.03 13.83
CA LYS A 95 -12.61 -2.20 14.70
C LYS A 95 -11.67 -3.32 14.28
N HIS A 96 -10.85 -3.74 15.24
CA HIS A 96 -9.99 -4.91 15.19
C HIS A 96 -10.82 -6.18 15.38
N ILE A 97 -10.38 -7.30 14.81
CA ILE A 97 -11.11 -8.58 14.87
C ILE A 97 -10.45 -9.64 15.74
N ILE A 98 -9.14 -9.51 16.00
CA ILE A 98 -8.40 -10.50 16.79
C ILE A 98 -8.60 -10.23 18.28
N ALA A 99 -9.45 -11.02 18.92
CA ALA A 99 -9.66 -10.99 20.36
C ALA A 99 -8.66 -11.91 21.11
N GLY A 100 -8.17 -12.97 20.46
CA GLY A 100 -7.20 -13.91 21.01
C GLY A 100 -6.93 -15.11 20.07
N PRO A 101 -6.31 -16.20 20.56
CA PRO A 101 -5.91 -17.34 19.73
C PRO A 101 -7.06 -17.97 18.92
N ASN A 102 -8.21 -18.23 19.57
CA ASN A 102 -9.37 -18.85 18.91
C ASN A 102 -9.90 -18.03 17.72
N THR A 103 -9.79 -16.70 17.75
CA THR A 103 -10.21 -15.87 16.61
C THR A 103 -9.24 -15.99 15.45
N LEU A 104 -7.94 -16.15 15.72
CA LEU A 104 -6.93 -16.32 14.68
C LEU A 104 -7.04 -17.69 14.01
N GLU A 105 -7.21 -18.76 14.79
CA GLU A 105 -7.35 -20.13 14.28
C GLU A 105 -8.55 -20.32 13.32
N GLY A 106 -9.60 -19.51 13.49
CA GLY A 106 -10.80 -19.57 12.66
C GLY A 106 -10.79 -18.63 11.44
N LEU A 107 -9.71 -17.89 11.20
CA LEU A 107 -9.62 -16.96 10.08
C LEU A 107 -8.99 -17.60 8.85
N ASP A 108 -9.68 -17.45 7.72
CA ASP A 108 -9.11 -17.72 6.41
C ASP A 108 -8.40 -16.45 5.90
N PRO A 109 -7.23 -16.57 5.25
CA PRO A 109 -6.62 -15.47 4.53
C PRO A 109 -7.59 -14.87 3.48
N PRO A 110 -7.65 -13.54 3.34
CA PRO A 110 -8.50 -12.92 2.33
C PRO A 110 -7.98 -13.22 0.92
N ASP A 111 -8.92 -13.39 -0.01
CA ASP A 111 -8.63 -13.53 -1.44
C ASP A 111 -8.39 -12.13 -2.06
N PRO A 112 -7.18 -11.81 -2.56
CA PRO A 112 -6.87 -10.49 -3.13
C PRO A 112 -7.75 -10.12 -4.32
N ASP A 113 -8.22 -11.09 -5.11
CA ASP A 113 -9.12 -10.85 -6.25
C ASP A 113 -10.52 -10.42 -5.81
N LYS A 114 -10.87 -10.65 -4.54
CA LYS A 114 -12.14 -10.21 -3.94
C LYS A 114 -12.02 -8.93 -3.12
N ASP A 115 -10.80 -8.48 -2.82
CA ASP A 115 -10.56 -7.19 -2.18
C ASP A 115 -10.81 -6.06 -3.18
N ARG A 116 -11.94 -5.36 -2.99
CA ARG A 116 -12.37 -4.27 -3.87
C ARG A 116 -11.38 -3.12 -3.93
N ARG A 117 -10.74 -2.77 -2.80
CA ARG A 117 -9.80 -1.65 -2.73
C ARG A 117 -8.48 -2.02 -3.38
N PHE A 118 -8.03 -3.25 -3.17
CA PHE A 118 -6.86 -3.82 -3.85
C PHE A 118 -7.06 -3.87 -5.38
N VAL A 119 -8.15 -4.46 -5.86
CA VAL A 119 -8.47 -4.55 -7.29
C VAL A 119 -8.59 -3.18 -7.93
N SER A 120 -9.26 -2.22 -7.28
CA SER A 120 -9.34 -0.84 -7.76
C SER A 120 -7.95 -0.19 -7.85
N SER A 121 -7.08 -0.45 -6.88
CA SER A 121 -5.73 0.11 -6.86
C SER A 121 -4.84 -0.48 -7.96
N LEU A 122 -4.99 -1.77 -8.29
CA LEU A 122 -4.32 -2.38 -9.46
C LEU A 122 -4.77 -1.73 -10.77
N GLN A 123 -6.08 -1.48 -10.93
CA GLN A 123 -6.61 -0.80 -12.12
C GLN A 123 -6.08 0.63 -12.26
N ALA A 124 -6.00 1.39 -11.16
CA ALA A 124 -5.38 2.71 -11.15
C ALA A 124 -3.89 2.63 -11.51
N LYS A 125 -3.16 1.68 -10.91
CA LYS A 125 -1.74 1.42 -11.15
C LYS A 125 -1.43 1.18 -12.62
N GLN A 126 -2.23 0.37 -13.32
CA GLN A 126 -2.02 0.11 -14.75
C GLN A 126 -2.03 1.42 -15.59
N LEU A 127 -2.93 2.35 -15.26
CA LEU A 127 -3.02 3.65 -15.92
C LEU A 127 -1.84 4.55 -15.56
N VAL A 128 -1.45 4.59 -14.28
CA VAL A 128 -0.29 5.34 -13.81
C VAL A 128 0.99 4.85 -14.48
N CYS A 129 1.24 3.55 -14.48
CA CYS A 129 2.41 2.95 -15.10
C CYS A 129 2.46 3.21 -16.61
N ARG A 130 1.31 3.20 -17.29
CA ARG A 130 1.24 3.54 -18.73
C ARG A 130 1.78 4.95 -19.01
N GLU A 131 1.49 5.90 -18.13
CA GLU A 131 1.88 7.31 -18.28
C GLU A 131 3.29 7.61 -17.78
N MET A 132 3.71 7.01 -16.67
CA MET A 132 4.87 7.50 -15.90
C MET A 132 6.09 6.58 -15.90
N ARG A 133 5.97 5.31 -16.30
CA ARG A 133 7.04 4.29 -16.10
C ARG A 133 8.37 4.55 -16.83
N ASN A 134 8.35 5.45 -17.80
CA ASN A 134 9.54 5.86 -18.57
C ASN A 134 10.19 7.13 -17.99
N GLU A 135 9.49 7.86 -17.13
CA GLU A 135 9.93 9.13 -16.53
C GLU A 135 10.32 8.95 -15.05
N ALA A 136 9.55 8.13 -14.32
CA ALA A 136 9.69 7.89 -12.88
C ALA A 136 9.63 6.38 -12.57
N LEU A 137 10.24 5.98 -11.45
CA LEU A 137 10.12 4.62 -10.93
C LEU A 137 8.70 4.40 -10.42
N CYS A 138 7.96 3.47 -11.03
CA CYS A 138 6.66 3.05 -10.50
C CYS A 138 6.87 1.93 -9.48
N PHE A 139 6.34 2.12 -8.27
CA PHE A 139 6.35 1.12 -7.21
C PHE A 139 4.96 0.97 -6.60
N GLY A 140 4.74 -0.12 -5.88
CA GLY A 140 3.55 -0.30 -5.07
C GLY A 140 3.91 -0.30 -3.60
N SER A 141 2.97 0.13 -2.77
CA SER A 141 3.11 0.09 -1.33
C SER A 141 2.09 -0.83 -0.71
N LEU A 142 2.54 -1.61 0.26
CA LEU A 142 1.69 -2.47 1.06
C LEU A 142 2.23 -2.47 2.49
N CYS A 143 1.37 -2.64 3.49
CA CYS A 143 1.84 -2.76 4.87
C CYS A 143 2.72 -4.01 5.06
N SER A 144 3.72 -3.90 5.93
CA SER A 144 4.43 -5.06 6.46
C SER A 144 3.57 -5.86 7.46
N SER A 145 3.94 -7.12 7.70
CA SER A 145 3.20 -8.05 8.57
C SER A 145 3.01 -7.53 9.98
N PHE A 146 3.99 -6.85 10.56
CA PHE A 146 3.87 -6.29 11.91
C PHE A 146 2.82 -5.17 11.98
N THR A 147 2.77 -4.31 10.96
CA THR A 147 1.73 -3.29 10.85
C THR A 147 0.36 -3.93 10.65
N LEU A 148 0.25 -4.92 9.75
CA LEU A 148 -1.01 -5.64 9.52
C LEU A 148 -1.54 -6.30 10.81
N ALA A 149 -0.68 -6.95 11.58
CA ALA A 149 -1.06 -7.51 12.87
C ALA A 149 -1.55 -6.42 13.84
N GLY A 150 -0.87 -5.28 13.87
CA GLY A 150 -1.30 -4.13 14.68
C GLY A 150 -2.69 -3.64 14.29
N GLU A 151 -3.01 -3.65 13.00
CA GLU A 151 -4.32 -3.26 12.48
C GLU A 151 -5.42 -4.29 12.78
N ILE A 152 -5.13 -5.59 12.78
CA ILE A 152 -6.16 -6.63 13.05
C ILE A 152 -6.34 -6.95 14.54
N ARG A 153 -5.32 -6.66 15.38
CA ARG A 153 -5.30 -6.92 16.84
C ARG A 153 -5.49 -5.65 17.68
N GLY A 154 -5.03 -4.52 17.18
CA GLY A 154 -4.78 -3.31 17.96
C GLY A 154 -3.33 -3.28 18.44
N VAL A 155 -2.64 -2.17 18.16
CA VAL A 155 -1.20 -2.01 18.40
C VAL A 155 -0.80 -2.20 19.87
N GLU A 156 -1.59 -1.66 20.81
CA GLU A 156 -1.31 -1.83 22.25
C GLU A 156 -1.36 -3.30 22.67
N ALA A 157 -2.40 -4.02 22.24
CA ALA A 157 -2.55 -5.44 22.54
C ALA A 157 -1.44 -6.27 21.88
N LEU A 158 -1.11 -6.01 20.61
CA LEU A 158 0.01 -6.68 19.93
C LEU A 158 1.34 -6.50 20.68
N ILE A 159 1.66 -5.26 21.08
CA ILE A 159 2.91 -4.98 21.82
C ILE A 159 2.94 -5.74 23.14
N LEU A 160 1.82 -5.77 23.88
CA LEU A 160 1.72 -6.58 25.10
C LEU A 160 1.90 -8.07 24.81
N ASP A 161 1.22 -8.60 23.79
CA ASP A 161 1.29 -10.00 23.37
C ASP A 161 2.74 -10.41 23.06
N THR A 162 3.58 -9.52 22.51
CA THR A 162 5.01 -9.83 22.28
C THR A 162 5.80 -10.13 23.57
N ILE A 163 5.30 -9.69 24.72
CA ILE A 163 5.93 -9.89 26.03
C ILE A 163 5.25 -11.04 26.78
N ILE A 164 3.91 -11.03 26.82
CA ILE A 164 3.14 -11.93 27.69
C ILE A 164 2.77 -13.25 27.02
N GLU A 165 2.54 -13.24 25.70
CA GLU A 165 2.10 -14.40 24.92
C GLU A 165 2.88 -14.45 23.58
N PRO A 166 4.22 -14.57 23.61
CA PRO A 166 5.04 -14.43 22.41
C PRO A 166 4.75 -15.48 21.33
N GLY A 167 4.24 -16.66 21.71
CA GLY A 167 3.77 -17.67 20.76
C GLY A 167 2.59 -17.16 19.92
N PHE A 168 1.59 -16.59 20.58
CA PHE A 168 0.43 -16.01 19.89
C PHE A 168 0.81 -14.81 19.01
N ALA A 169 1.76 -13.98 19.47
CA ALA A 169 2.31 -12.90 18.64
C ALA A 169 2.99 -13.45 17.37
N MET A 170 3.75 -14.55 17.48
CA MET A 170 4.35 -15.22 16.32
C MET A 170 3.31 -15.83 15.38
N ASP A 171 2.26 -16.48 15.91
CA ASP A 171 1.18 -17.01 15.08
C ASP A 171 0.48 -15.90 14.26
N MET A 172 0.27 -14.74 14.89
CA MET A 172 -0.26 -13.55 14.18
C MET A 172 0.72 -13.04 13.10
N MET A 173 2.04 -13.09 13.36
CA MET A 173 3.06 -12.70 12.38
C MET A 173 3.07 -13.64 11.17
N ASP A 174 2.97 -14.94 11.39
CA ASP A 174 2.96 -15.93 10.32
C ASP A 174 1.71 -15.76 9.44
N PHE A 175 0.53 -15.62 10.06
CA PHE A 175 -0.71 -15.32 9.34
C PHE A 175 -0.58 -14.05 8.50
N CYS A 176 -0.15 -12.94 9.11
CA CYS A 176 -0.02 -11.67 8.40
C CYS A 176 1.03 -11.74 7.28
N ALA A 177 2.15 -12.44 7.51
CA ALA A 177 3.19 -12.62 6.49
C ALA A 177 2.66 -13.40 5.27
N ASP A 178 1.83 -14.42 5.48
CA ASP A 178 1.24 -15.19 4.39
C ASP A 178 0.22 -14.36 3.59
N VAL A 179 -0.60 -13.55 4.27
CA VAL A 179 -1.48 -12.56 3.60
C VAL A 179 -0.66 -11.58 2.74
N ILE A 180 0.38 -10.98 3.31
CA ILE A 180 1.21 -10.00 2.59
C ILE A 180 1.94 -10.64 1.41
N LYS A 181 2.45 -11.87 1.54
CA LYS A 181 3.07 -12.59 0.42
C LYS A 181 2.10 -12.80 -0.73
N ASP A 182 0.85 -13.16 -0.44
CA ASP A 182 -0.16 -13.40 -1.47
C ASP A 182 -0.52 -12.11 -2.23
N TYR A 183 -0.74 -11.01 -1.49
CA TYR A 183 -0.99 -9.70 -2.08
C TYR A 183 0.21 -9.22 -2.93
N CYS A 184 1.44 -9.36 -2.42
CA CYS A 184 2.65 -9.07 -3.19
C CYS A 184 2.74 -9.93 -4.45
N GLY A 185 2.38 -11.21 -4.37
CA GLY A 185 2.31 -12.12 -5.53
C GLY A 185 1.38 -11.60 -6.62
N HIS A 186 0.20 -11.13 -6.24
CA HIS A 186 -0.77 -10.54 -7.17
C HIS A 186 -0.27 -9.21 -7.76
N MET A 187 0.36 -8.37 -6.95
CA MET A 187 0.97 -7.12 -7.41
C MET A 187 2.06 -7.37 -8.47
N LEU A 188 2.95 -8.35 -8.21
CA LEU A 188 4.00 -8.77 -9.14
C LEU A 188 3.41 -9.37 -10.43
N ALA A 189 2.40 -10.23 -10.30
CA ALA A 189 1.71 -10.84 -11.45
C ALA A 189 1.00 -9.80 -12.33
N ASP A 190 0.50 -8.71 -11.75
CA ASP A 190 -0.09 -7.57 -12.48
C ASP A 190 0.99 -6.63 -13.09
N GLY A 191 2.28 -6.95 -12.92
CA GLY A 191 3.39 -6.27 -13.59
C GLY A 191 3.90 -5.03 -12.87
N ILE A 192 3.84 -4.99 -11.54
CA ILE A 192 4.62 -4.02 -10.76
C ILE A 192 5.96 -4.66 -10.39
N ASP A 193 7.08 -3.99 -10.68
CA ASP A 193 8.42 -4.57 -10.47
C ASP A 193 9.03 -4.22 -9.11
N ASN A 194 8.50 -3.19 -8.44
CA ASN A 194 9.04 -2.67 -7.19
C ASN A 194 7.92 -2.58 -6.15
N ILE A 195 8.14 -3.17 -4.98
CA ILE A 195 7.20 -3.13 -3.85
C ILE A 195 7.94 -2.64 -2.62
N MET A 196 7.34 -1.67 -1.93
CA MET A 196 7.79 -1.15 -0.64
C MET A 196 6.86 -1.66 0.47
N LEU A 197 7.44 -2.29 1.49
CA LEU A 197 6.76 -2.83 2.68
C LEU A 197 7.10 -2.06 3.94
#